data_AF-A0A2N3CJF9-F1
#
_entry.id   AF-A0A2N3CJF9-F1
#
_cell.length_a   1.000
_cell.length_b   1.000
_cell.length_c   1.000
_cell.angle_alpha   90.00
_cell.angle_beta   90.00
_cell.angle_gamma   90.00
#
_symmetry.space_group_name_H-M   'P 1'
#
loop_
_entity.id
_entity.type
_entity.pdbx_description
1 polymer ?
#
loop_
_entity_poly.entity_id
_entity_poly.type
_entity_poly.pdbx_seq_one_letter_code
_entity_poly.pdbx_strand_id
1 'polypeptide(L)'
;LKCEAVAMSGGWSPVVHLWSHCGGKLLWDEARALFRPDPERAPTGADGAPFLRAAGAANGALGVGAMADAHAQGKAAAEAAGHKPRRLAAPKATAPEEAAIEPVWAMPQGAGPALRAKMWLDFQNDVKVSDVELAAREGYESVEHTKRYTTLGMATDQGKLSNINGLAVLANALSSPIPQVGTTTFRPPYTPISFGAVAGAARGTLFKPTRRTPMDAWHAAHGAHWEPVGDWRRPYAYLHPGEDIPNAVNREIRNAREMLYTNLMSSLAVGKCRYGLMCNENGFLMDDGVVARLAEDTYLCHTTTGGSDRIHAHMEEWLQTEWWDWKVWTANVTEQWAQIAVVGPKARAVLEKLGGMDVSDEALPFMTWAEGAVAGIPARVFRISFSGAESFEVAVPAGRGLALWQKLLDAGAEFGVMPYGTEAMHVMRAEVGFIMIGDETDGTVTPQDLGLDWAVSKKKDDFIGKRAQQRADLTREDRWRLVGLETLERETVIPDGAYAVTGETLPTGIRATEGRVTSTYFSPTLGRSIAMGLVERGPERMGELLDFVTTDGRTIKARIVGPQFLNT
;
A
#
# COMPACT_ATOMS: atom_id res chain seq x y z
N LEU A 1 9.21 57.83 -31.10
CA LEU A 1 10.68 57.64 -31.12
C LEU A 1 10.98 56.40 -31.94
N LYS A 2 11.94 56.43 -32.87
CA LYS A 2 12.44 55.20 -33.50
C LYS A 2 13.48 54.58 -32.55
N CYS A 3 13.34 53.30 -32.22
CA CYS A 3 14.27 52.58 -31.35
C CYS A 3 14.32 51.08 -31.74
N GLU A 4 15.43 50.42 -31.41
CA GLU A 4 15.65 48.99 -31.66
C GLU A 4 15.42 48.14 -30.40
N ALA A 5 15.45 48.76 -29.22
CA ALA A 5 15.22 48.12 -27.94
C ALA A 5 14.47 49.07 -27.00
N VAL A 6 13.68 48.49 -26.09
CA VAL A 6 12.97 49.20 -25.03
C VAL A 6 13.35 48.55 -23.70
N ALA A 7 14.06 49.29 -22.85
CA ALA A 7 14.30 48.88 -21.47
C ALA A 7 13.07 49.26 -20.62
N MET A 8 12.37 48.25 -20.11
CA MET A 8 11.17 48.44 -19.28
C MET A 8 11.53 48.27 -17.79
N SER A 9 11.17 49.25 -16.98
CA SER A 9 11.27 49.19 -15.51
C SER A 9 9.90 49.48 -14.91
N GLY A 10 9.11 48.43 -14.67
CA GLY A 10 7.75 48.52 -14.11
C GLY A 10 7.69 48.50 -12.58
N GLY A 11 8.83 48.63 -11.89
CA GLY A 11 8.94 48.50 -10.44
C GLY A 11 9.53 47.15 -9.99
N TRP A 12 9.39 46.85 -8.70
CA TRP A 12 10.02 45.70 -8.04
C TRP A 12 9.00 44.82 -7.34
N SER A 13 9.11 43.50 -7.52
CA SER A 13 8.36 42.50 -6.75
C SER A 13 9.33 41.74 -5.83
N PRO A 14 9.27 41.93 -4.51
CA PRO A 14 10.07 41.16 -3.56
C PRO A 14 9.90 39.65 -3.76
N VAL A 15 11.00 38.91 -3.70
CA VAL A 15 11.00 37.45 -3.85
C VAL A 15 10.57 36.79 -2.54
N VAL A 16 9.26 36.80 -2.28
CA VAL A 16 8.66 36.33 -1.02
C VAL A 16 8.33 34.83 -0.98
N HIS A 17 8.73 34.08 -2.00
CA HIS A 17 8.32 32.69 -2.21
C HIS A 17 8.65 31.80 -1.01
N LEU A 18 9.89 31.83 -0.51
CA LEU A 18 10.31 31.03 0.64
C LEU A 18 9.58 31.42 1.94
N TRP A 19 9.29 32.70 2.12
CA TRP A 19 8.49 33.18 3.23
C TRP A 19 7.08 32.58 3.22
N SER A 20 6.43 32.60 2.06
CA SER A 20 5.10 32.05 1.88
C SER A 20 5.07 30.50 1.86
N HIS A 21 6.13 29.83 1.40
CA HIS A 21 6.24 28.36 1.48
C HIS A 21 6.17 27.85 2.92
N CYS A 22 6.69 28.65 3.86
CA CYS A 22 6.66 28.35 5.28
C CYS A 22 5.38 28.85 5.98
N GLY A 23 4.36 29.31 5.24
CA GLY A 23 3.08 29.76 5.79
C GLY A 23 2.99 31.25 6.14
N GLY A 24 4.05 32.01 5.92
CA GLY A 24 4.10 33.44 6.21
C GLY A 24 3.16 34.24 5.31
N LYS A 25 2.51 35.27 5.89
CA LYS A 25 1.58 36.16 5.15
C LYS A 25 2.30 37.39 4.61
N LEU A 26 1.67 38.01 3.61
CA LEU A 26 2.17 39.21 2.95
C LEU A 26 1.29 40.39 3.28
N LEU A 27 1.87 41.58 3.25
CA LEU A 27 1.16 42.85 3.28
C LEU A 27 1.44 43.63 2.01
N TRP A 28 0.48 44.46 1.60
CA TRP A 28 0.62 45.39 0.48
C TRP A 28 1.21 46.71 0.97
N ASP A 29 2.34 47.13 0.40
CA ASP A 29 2.97 48.44 0.64
C ASP A 29 2.52 49.40 -0.47
N GLU A 30 1.53 50.26 -0.17
CA GLU A 30 0.98 51.20 -1.13
C GLU A 30 2.01 52.21 -1.64
N ALA A 31 2.92 52.68 -0.78
CA ALA A 31 3.92 53.68 -1.13
C ALA A 31 4.98 53.14 -2.10
N ARG A 32 5.20 51.82 -2.11
CA ARG A 32 6.15 51.13 -2.99
C ARG A 32 5.49 50.24 -4.04
N ALA A 33 4.16 50.17 -4.07
CA ALA A 33 3.35 49.35 -4.97
C ALA A 33 3.80 47.87 -5.05
N LEU A 34 4.04 47.23 -3.90
CA LEU A 34 4.54 45.85 -3.84
C LEU A 34 3.96 45.04 -2.67
N PHE A 35 3.95 43.70 -2.80
CA PHE A 35 3.74 42.81 -1.68
C PHE A 35 5.08 42.53 -0.98
N ARG A 36 5.10 42.62 0.36
CA ARG A 36 6.26 42.26 1.18
C ARG A 36 5.87 41.36 2.36
N PRO A 37 6.84 40.65 2.97
CA PRO A 37 6.61 39.86 4.17
C PRO A 37 5.96 40.65 5.30
N ASP A 38 4.97 40.05 5.96
CA ASP A 38 4.30 40.63 7.11
C ASP A 38 4.91 40.10 8.42
N PRO A 39 5.75 40.89 9.12
CA PRO A 39 6.45 40.42 10.31
C PRO A 39 5.52 39.98 11.45
N GLU A 40 4.29 40.50 11.52
CA GLU A 40 3.29 40.12 12.53
C GLU A 40 2.62 38.77 12.22
N ARG A 41 2.71 38.31 10.97
CA ARG A 41 2.17 37.04 10.49
C ARG A 41 3.27 36.19 9.85
N ALA A 42 4.36 36.06 10.59
CA ALA A 42 5.54 35.28 10.23
C ALA A 42 5.29 33.75 10.28
N PRO A 43 6.06 32.96 9.51
CA PRO A 43 6.12 31.51 9.69
C PRO A 43 6.50 31.12 11.12
N THR A 44 5.72 30.23 11.73
CA THR A 44 5.95 29.73 13.10
C THR A 44 6.41 28.29 13.12
N GLY A 45 7.25 27.95 14.12
CA GLY A 45 7.72 26.60 14.39
C GLY A 45 6.70 25.77 15.17
N ALA A 46 7.08 24.55 15.55
CA ALA A 46 6.25 23.65 16.37
C ALA A 46 5.93 24.21 17.76
N ASP A 47 6.74 25.15 18.25
CA ASP A 47 6.57 25.89 19.50
C ASP A 47 5.72 27.17 19.35
N GLY A 48 5.26 27.47 18.13
CA GLY A 48 4.51 28.68 17.81
C GLY A 48 5.37 29.94 17.65
N ALA A 49 6.70 29.86 17.77
CA ALA A 49 7.58 31.03 17.64
C ALA A 49 7.96 31.31 16.18
N PRO A 50 8.10 32.59 15.76
CA PRO A 50 8.61 32.94 14.43
C PRO A 50 10.02 32.40 14.18
N PHE A 51 10.22 31.64 13.10
CA PHE A 51 11.52 31.03 12.80
C PHE A 51 12.23 31.57 11.55
N LEU A 52 11.54 32.41 10.76
CA LEU A 52 12.07 32.98 9.52
C LEU A 52 12.10 34.51 9.58
N ARG A 53 13.15 35.11 9.01
CA ARG A 53 13.28 36.57 8.83
C ARG A 53 13.58 36.89 7.38
N ALA A 54 12.89 37.87 6.82
CA ALA A 54 13.22 38.44 5.53
C ALA A 54 14.16 39.64 5.70
N ALA A 55 15.08 39.83 4.76
CA ALA A 55 16.07 40.91 4.79
C ALA A 55 16.26 41.54 3.40
N GLY A 56 16.60 42.83 3.37
CA GLY A 56 16.88 43.59 2.16
C GLY A 56 15.67 43.70 1.25
N ALA A 57 15.89 43.59 -0.07
CA ALA A 57 14.82 43.73 -1.06
C ALA A 57 13.72 42.67 -0.92
N ALA A 58 14.05 41.46 -0.41
CA ALA A 58 13.04 40.44 -0.11
C ALA A 58 12.10 40.86 1.03
N ASN A 59 12.55 41.74 1.94
CA ASN A 59 11.74 42.38 2.98
C ASN A 59 11.02 43.65 2.48
N GLY A 60 11.19 44.02 1.21
CA GLY A 60 10.70 45.28 0.64
C GLY A 60 11.59 46.50 0.90
N ALA A 61 12.76 46.34 1.53
CA ALA A 61 13.74 47.41 1.66
C ALA A 61 14.55 47.55 0.36
N LEU A 62 14.19 48.53 -0.47
CA LEU A 62 14.81 48.79 -1.78
C LEU A 62 16.01 49.75 -1.70
N GLY A 63 16.83 49.76 -2.74
CA GLY A 63 17.97 50.67 -2.88
C GLY A 63 18.97 50.58 -1.72
N VAL A 64 19.49 51.73 -1.28
CA VAL A 64 20.48 51.79 -0.17
C VAL A 64 19.90 51.39 1.19
N GLY A 65 18.58 51.47 1.37
CA GLY A 65 17.90 51.05 2.60
C GLY A 65 18.03 49.55 2.89
N ALA A 66 18.25 48.73 1.85
CA ALA A 66 18.41 47.29 1.95
C ALA A 66 19.56 46.88 2.89
N MET A 67 20.66 47.64 2.91
CA MET A 67 21.82 47.31 3.74
C MET A 67 21.57 47.53 5.23
N ALA A 68 20.86 48.61 5.58
CA ALA A 68 20.50 48.89 6.96
C ALA A 68 19.51 47.86 7.49
N ASP A 69 18.50 47.49 6.68
CA ASP A 69 17.56 46.43 7.02
C ASP A 69 18.27 45.07 7.18
N ALA A 70 19.08 44.66 6.20
CA ALA A 70 19.80 43.39 6.28
C ALA A 70 20.74 43.30 7.49
N HIS A 71 21.40 44.40 7.86
CA HIS A 71 22.22 44.47 9.06
C HIS A 71 21.40 44.28 10.34
N ALA A 72 20.22 44.91 10.42
CA ALA A 72 19.32 44.77 11.55
C ALA A 72 18.78 43.34 11.67
N GLN A 73 18.31 42.75 10.56
CA GLN A 73 17.78 41.39 10.53
C GLN A 73 18.85 40.34 10.86
N GLY A 74 20.10 40.54 10.39
CA GLY A 74 21.22 39.67 10.72
C GLY A 74 21.57 39.68 12.22
N LYS A 75 21.51 40.85 12.87
CA LYS A 75 21.68 40.95 14.33
C LYS A 75 20.56 40.23 15.08
N ALA A 76 19.31 40.47 14.69
CA ALA A 76 18.15 39.83 15.31
C ALA A 76 18.16 38.30 15.12
N ALA A 77 18.64 37.81 13.98
CA ALA A 77 18.82 36.38 13.73
C ALA A 77 19.89 35.77 14.64
N ALA A 78 21.01 36.46 14.84
CA ALA A 78 22.06 36.00 15.76
C ALA A 78 21.55 35.93 17.21
N GLU A 79 20.81 36.93 17.66
CA GLU A 79 20.18 36.95 19.00
C GLU A 79 19.18 35.81 19.17
N ALA A 80 18.31 35.59 18.18
CA ALA A 80 17.35 34.48 18.19
C ALA A 80 18.02 33.10 18.21
N ALA A 81 19.21 32.98 17.61
CA ALA A 81 20.03 31.78 17.68
C ALA A 81 20.84 31.65 18.99
N GLY A 82 20.64 32.53 19.97
CA GLY A 82 21.33 32.50 21.27
C GLY A 82 22.73 33.11 21.27
N HIS A 83 23.10 33.85 20.22
CA HIS A 83 24.42 34.48 20.10
C HIS A 83 24.34 36.00 20.33
N LYS A 84 25.37 36.55 20.96
CA LYS A 84 25.52 38.00 21.11
C LYS A 84 26.02 38.62 19.80
N PRO A 85 25.24 39.51 19.13
CA PRO A 85 25.67 40.10 17.88
C PRO A 85 26.87 41.03 18.09
N ARG A 86 27.76 41.07 17.10
CA ARG A 86 28.89 42.00 17.11
C ARG A 86 28.38 43.45 17.01
N ARG A 87 29.00 44.34 17.79
CA ARG A 87 28.71 45.79 17.76
C ARG A 87 29.39 46.46 16.56
N LEU A 88 28.93 46.14 15.36
CA LEU A 88 29.32 46.80 14.11
C LEU A 88 28.23 47.79 13.68
N ALA A 89 28.65 48.91 13.08
CA ALA A 89 27.77 49.85 12.41
C ALA A 89 27.22 49.23 11.12
N ALA A 90 26.01 49.61 10.71
CA ALA A 90 25.48 49.20 9.42
C ALA A 90 26.33 49.83 8.29
N PRO A 91 26.60 49.10 7.20
CA PRO A 91 27.20 49.69 6.00
C PRO A 91 26.38 50.89 5.51
N LYS A 92 27.07 51.93 5.03
CA LYS A 92 26.46 53.15 4.49
C LYS A 92 26.77 53.24 3.00
N ALA A 93 25.78 53.65 2.20
CA ALA A 93 25.98 54.06 0.82
C ALA A 93 25.04 55.21 0.49
N THR A 94 25.32 55.90 -0.61
CA THR A 94 24.53 57.00 -1.14
C THR A 94 23.93 56.59 -2.49
N ALA A 95 22.69 56.97 -2.74
CA ALA A 95 22.04 56.85 -4.04
C ALA A 95 21.45 58.21 -4.45
N PRO A 96 21.24 58.46 -5.75
CA PRO A 96 20.44 59.59 -6.21
C PRO A 96 19.05 59.59 -5.59
N GLU A 97 18.45 60.77 -5.44
CA GLU A 97 17.05 60.88 -5.04
C GLU A 97 16.16 60.37 -6.18
N GLU A 98 15.33 59.38 -5.88
CA GLU A 98 14.37 58.81 -6.82
C GLU A 98 12.98 59.41 -6.55
N ALA A 99 12.23 59.69 -7.62
CA ALA A 99 10.82 60.05 -7.51
C ALA A 99 10.02 58.86 -6.94
N ALA A 100 8.87 59.17 -6.33
CA ALA A 100 7.95 58.13 -5.88
C ALA A 100 7.53 57.22 -7.05
N ILE A 101 7.38 55.92 -6.79
CA ILE A 101 6.94 54.97 -7.81
C ILE A 101 5.51 55.31 -8.25
N GLU A 102 5.29 55.34 -9.56
CA GLU A 102 3.96 55.47 -10.14
C GLU A 102 3.43 54.08 -10.52
N PRO A 103 2.36 53.57 -9.88
CA PRO A 103 1.81 52.26 -10.20
C PRO A 103 1.07 52.29 -11.54
N VAL A 104 1.67 51.66 -12.56
CA VAL A 104 1.12 51.61 -13.92
C VAL A 104 0.82 50.16 -14.31
N TRP A 105 -0.46 49.76 -14.21
CA TRP A 105 -0.89 48.38 -14.43
C TRP A 105 -1.33 48.04 -15.86
N ALA A 106 -1.62 49.06 -16.68
CA ALA A 106 -1.94 48.91 -18.10
C ALA A 106 -1.61 50.20 -18.87
N MET A 107 -1.04 50.09 -20.07
CA MET A 107 -0.69 51.23 -20.93
C MET A 107 -1.02 51.00 -22.42
N PRO A 108 -1.52 52.02 -23.15
CA PRO A 108 -1.84 53.37 -22.66
C PRO A 108 -3.07 53.37 -21.74
N GLN A 109 -3.08 54.26 -20.74
CA GLN A 109 -4.25 54.46 -19.89
C GLN A 109 -5.48 54.81 -20.75
N GLY A 110 -6.63 54.21 -20.43
CA GLY A 110 -7.86 54.40 -21.21
C GLY A 110 -7.89 53.69 -22.57
N ALA A 111 -6.96 52.78 -22.86
CA ALA A 111 -6.94 51.98 -24.09
C ALA A 111 -8.31 51.33 -24.41
N GLY A 112 -8.69 51.22 -25.68
CA GLY A 112 -9.87 50.44 -26.09
C GLY A 112 -9.63 48.92 -26.11
N PRO A 113 -10.68 48.09 -26.29
CA PRO A 113 -10.57 46.62 -26.27
C PRO A 113 -9.51 46.06 -27.25
N ALA A 114 -9.41 46.61 -28.45
CA ALA A 114 -8.46 46.14 -29.47
C ALA A 114 -6.98 46.31 -29.07
N LEU A 115 -6.67 47.32 -28.24
CA LEU A 115 -5.32 47.52 -27.71
C LEU A 115 -5.08 46.63 -26.49
N ARG A 116 -6.09 46.45 -25.60
CA ARG A 116 -5.99 45.54 -24.44
C ARG A 116 -5.78 44.08 -24.85
N ALA A 117 -6.34 43.66 -25.99
CA ALA A 117 -6.08 42.37 -26.62
C ALA A 117 -4.65 42.21 -27.19
N LYS A 118 -3.77 43.20 -26.97
CA LYS A 118 -2.34 43.18 -27.32
C LYS A 118 -1.46 43.60 -26.14
N MET A 119 -1.99 43.54 -24.91
CA MET A 119 -1.23 43.83 -23.70
C MET A 119 -0.95 42.52 -22.96
N TRP A 120 0.26 41.98 -23.12
CA TRP A 120 0.66 40.73 -22.49
C TRP A 120 0.95 40.91 -20.99
N LEU A 121 0.43 39.97 -20.20
CA LEU A 121 0.70 39.80 -18.78
C LEU A 121 1.63 38.61 -18.55
N ASP A 122 1.36 37.49 -19.23
CA ASP A 122 2.19 36.28 -19.20
C ASP A 122 2.71 35.99 -20.61
N PHE A 123 4.03 36.10 -20.79
CA PHE A 123 4.63 35.91 -22.10
C PHE A 123 4.75 34.44 -22.50
N GLN A 124 4.90 33.53 -21.52
CA GLN A 124 5.14 32.12 -21.83
C GLN A 124 3.84 31.39 -22.16
N ASN A 125 2.74 31.77 -21.49
CA ASN A 125 1.40 31.23 -21.74
C ASN A 125 0.52 32.14 -22.60
N ASP A 126 1.09 33.23 -23.13
CA ASP A 126 0.41 34.16 -24.04
C ASP A 126 -0.84 34.86 -23.42
N VAL A 127 -0.87 35.04 -22.10
CA VAL A 127 -2.01 35.64 -21.38
C VAL A 127 -1.97 37.16 -21.45
N LYS A 128 -3.12 37.78 -21.74
CA LYS A 128 -3.27 39.22 -21.96
C LYS A 128 -4.22 39.87 -20.96
N VAL A 129 -4.19 41.20 -20.89
CA VAL A 129 -5.13 42.01 -20.09
C VAL A 129 -6.58 41.66 -20.44
N SER A 130 -6.90 41.51 -21.73
CA SER A 130 -8.25 41.14 -22.20
C SER A 130 -8.76 39.82 -21.62
N ASP A 131 -7.87 38.87 -21.37
CA ASP A 131 -8.21 37.52 -20.94
C ASP A 131 -8.57 37.52 -19.45
N VAL A 132 -7.81 38.29 -18.65
CA VAL A 132 -8.12 38.53 -17.23
C VAL A 132 -9.41 39.34 -17.07
N GLU A 133 -9.62 40.37 -17.90
CA GLU A 133 -10.87 41.14 -17.90
C GLU A 133 -12.07 40.29 -18.35
N LEU A 134 -11.87 39.36 -19.30
CA LEU A 134 -12.90 38.39 -19.68
C LEU A 134 -13.24 37.47 -18.52
N ALA A 135 -12.24 36.92 -17.84
CA ALA A 135 -12.46 36.09 -16.66
C ALA A 135 -13.28 36.83 -15.59
N ALA A 136 -12.95 38.10 -15.31
CA ALA A 136 -13.73 38.92 -14.39
C ALA A 136 -15.19 39.10 -14.85
N ARG A 137 -15.43 39.38 -16.14
CA ARG A 137 -16.80 39.51 -16.70
C ARG A 137 -17.61 38.22 -16.64
N GLU A 138 -16.95 37.07 -16.73
CA GLU A 138 -17.57 35.75 -16.61
C GLU A 138 -17.81 35.32 -15.16
N GLY A 139 -17.50 36.19 -14.18
CA GLY A 139 -17.78 35.96 -12.76
C GLY A 139 -16.64 35.32 -11.98
N TYR A 140 -15.43 35.22 -12.56
CA TYR A 140 -14.26 34.74 -11.84
C TYR A 140 -13.65 35.86 -10.99
N GLU A 141 -14.10 35.96 -9.74
CA GLU A 141 -13.64 36.98 -8.78
C GLU A 141 -12.36 36.56 -8.01
N SER A 142 -12.19 35.26 -7.77
CA SER A 142 -11.01 34.73 -7.09
C SER A 142 -9.81 34.67 -8.03
N VAL A 143 -8.65 35.17 -7.58
CA VAL A 143 -7.40 35.03 -8.36
C VAL A 143 -7.09 33.57 -8.70
N GLU A 144 -7.44 32.63 -7.83
CA GLU A 144 -7.22 31.20 -8.07
C GLU A 144 -8.07 30.70 -9.25
N HIS A 145 -9.28 31.22 -9.45
CA HIS A 145 -10.11 30.90 -10.60
C HIS A 145 -9.58 31.58 -11.87
N THR A 146 -9.26 32.88 -11.82
CA THR A 146 -8.68 33.61 -12.94
C THR A 146 -7.39 32.96 -13.43
N LYS A 147 -6.51 32.53 -12.52
CA LYS A 147 -5.30 31.74 -12.82
C LYS A 147 -5.63 30.47 -13.61
N ARG A 148 -6.59 29.67 -13.16
CA ARG A 148 -6.95 28.39 -13.80
C ARG A 148 -7.65 28.58 -15.15
N TYR A 149 -8.47 29.61 -15.27
CA TYR A 149 -9.20 29.93 -16.49
C TYR A 149 -8.24 30.46 -17.58
N THR A 150 -7.35 31.38 -17.21
CA THR A 150 -6.46 32.06 -18.17
C THR A 150 -5.11 31.38 -18.36
N THR A 151 -4.72 30.48 -17.46
CA THR A 151 -3.35 29.93 -17.30
C THR A 151 -2.28 30.93 -16.85
N LEU A 152 -2.68 32.12 -16.38
CA LEU A 152 -1.80 33.16 -15.83
C LEU A 152 -0.86 32.60 -14.73
N GLY A 153 0.45 32.74 -14.93
CA GLY A 153 1.46 32.36 -13.94
C GLY A 153 1.64 30.86 -13.72
N MET A 154 1.11 30.04 -14.63
CA MET A 154 1.23 28.57 -14.59
C MET A 154 2.40 28.03 -15.43
N ALA A 155 3.15 28.91 -16.09
CA ALA A 155 4.25 28.52 -16.94
C ALA A 155 5.50 28.08 -16.14
N THR A 156 6.60 27.76 -16.83
CA THR A 156 7.82 27.26 -16.18
C THR A 156 8.52 28.28 -15.29
N ASP A 157 8.26 29.57 -15.52
CA ASP A 157 8.72 30.66 -14.67
C ASP A 157 7.89 30.81 -13.38
N GLN A 158 6.74 30.13 -13.29
CA GLN A 158 5.78 30.19 -12.19
C GLN A 158 5.26 31.60 -11.90
N GLY A 159 5.09 32.41 -12.96
CA GLY A 159 4.47 33.74 -12.87
C GLY A 159 5.29 34.79 -12.14
N LYS A 160 6.62 34.63 -12.11
CA LYS A 160 7.55 35.62 -11.51
C LYS A 160 7.44 37.00 -12.15
N LEU A 161 7.04 37.07 -13.42
CA LEU A 161 6.84 38.33 -14.16
C LEU A 161 5.35 38.71 -14.33
N SER A 162 4.43 37.74 -14.20
CA SER A 162 3.03 37.91 -14.62
C SER A 162 2.04 38.08 -13.46
N ASN A 163 2.26 37.43 -12.32
CA ASN A 163 1.25 37.31 -11.26
C ASN A 163 0.81 38.66 -10.67
N ILE A 164 1.75 39.55 -10.34
CA ILE A 164 1.43 40.83 -9.69
C ILE A 164 0.67 41.76 -10.65
N ASN A 165 1.09 41.79 -11.93
CA ASN A 165 0.41 42.57 -12.95
C ASN A 165 -1.00 42.04 -13.23
N GLY A 166 -1.15 40.72 -13.38
CA GLY A 166 -2.48 40.12 -13.60
C GLY A 166 -3.40 40.26 -12.39
N LEU A 167 -2.86 40.23 -11.17
CA LEU A 167 -3.59 40.55 -9.94
C LEU A 167 -4.11 41.98 -9.92
N ALA A 168 -3.26 42.95 -10.28
CA ALA A 168 -3.67 44.35 -10.33
C ALA A 168 -4.73 44.61 -11.42
N VAL A 169 -4.61 43.95 -12.58
CA VAL A 169 -5.63 44.00 -13.64
C VAL A 169 -6.95 43.39 -13.17
N LEU A 170 -6.92 42.24 -12.49
CA LEU A 170 -8.11 41.61 -11.92
C LEU A 170 -8.76 42.51 -10.86
N ALA A 171 -7.97 43.06 -9.94
CA ALA A 171 -8.43 43.98 -8.90
C ALA A 171 -9.13 45.21 -9.50
N ASN A 172 -8.54 45.79 -10.54
CA ASN A 172 -9.16 46.90 -11.27
C ASN A 172 -10.46 46.49 -11.98
N ALA A 173 -10.49 45.31 -12.64
CA ALA A 173 -11.70 44.81 -13.31
C ALA A 173 -12.85 44.52 -12.34
N LEU A 174 -12.53 44.12 -11.10
CA LEU A 174 -13.50 43.86 -10.02
C LEU A 174 -13.81 45.09 -9.16
N SER A 175 -13.19 46.25 -9.43
CA SER A 175 -13.28 47.44 -8.58
C SER A 175 -12.95 47.18 -7.10
N SER A 176 -11.94 46.34 -6.84
CA SER A 176 -11.50 45.93 -5.51
C SER A 176 -10.04 46.39 -5.25
N PRO A 177 -9.67 46.73 -4.00
CA PRO A 177 -8.27 46.94 -3.65
C PRO A 177 -7.41 45.69 -3.92
N ILE A 178 -6.21 45.88 -4.46
CA ILE A 178 -5.22 44.80 -4.74
C ILE A 178 -5.06 43.78 -3.59
N PRO A 179 -4.87 44.18 -2.31
CA PRO A 179 -4.71 43.22 -1.22
C PRO A 179 -5.94 42.33 -0.97
N GLN A 180 -7.15 42.74 -1.40
CA GLN A 180 -8.39 41.99 -1.18
C GLN A 180 -8.56 40.84 -2.18
N VAL A 181 -8.04 40.98 -3.41
CA VAL A 181 -7.97 39.89 -4.40
C VAL A 181 -6.98 38.80 -3.95
N GLY A 182 -5.99 39.18 -3.11
CA GLY A 182 -4.98 38.30 -2.54
C GLY A 182 -3.88 37.95 -3.54
N THR A 183 -2.98 37.04 -3.17
CA THR A 183 -2.00 36.45 -4.10
C THR A 183 -2.36 34.99 -4.35
N THR A 184 -1.89 34.41 -5.45
CA THR A 184 -1.96 32.96 -5.62
C THR A 184 -1.03 32.26 -4.63
N THR A 185 -1.29 30.98 -4.37
CA THR A 185 -0.46 30.19 -3.45
C THR A 185 0.95 29.96 -4.01
N PHE A 186 1.98 30.40 -3.30
CA PHE A 186 3.38 30.07 -3.58
C PHE A 186 3.68 28.62 -3.19
N ARG A 187 4.29 27.84 -4.09
CA ARG A 187 4.57 26.40 -3.88
C ARG A 187 6.04 26.07 -4.16
N PRO A 188 6.66 25.17 -3.39
CA PRO A 188 7.94 24.59 -3.76
C PRO A 188 7.78 23.68 -5.01
N PRO A 189 8.84 23.53 -5.81
CA PRO A 189 10.14 24.20 -5.71
C PRO A 189 10.10 25.64 -6.28
N TYR A 190 10.95 26.55 -5.77
CA TYR A 190 11.02 27.95 -6.25
C TYR A 190 11.34 28.03 -7.77
N THR A 191 12.20 27.14 -8.23
CA THR A 191 12.51 26.85 -9.63
C THR A 191 12.50 25.34 -9.83
N PRO A 192 12.15 24.83 -11.02
CA PRO A 192 12.13 23.39 -11.28
C PRO A 192 13.45 22.70 -10.87
N ILE A 193 13.32 21.52 -10.26
CA ILE A 193 14.44 20.62 -9.94
C ILE A 193 14.20 19.27 -10.63
N SER A 194 15.28 18.57 -10.96
CA SER A 194 15.15 17.24 -11.59
C SER A 194 14.67 16.19 -10.57
N PHE A 195 13.87 15.21 -11.03
CA PHE A 195 13.47 14.07 -10.18
C PHE A 195 14.68 13.25 -9.70
N GLY A 196 15.77 13.20 -10.46
CA GLY A 196 17.01 12.56 -10.04
C GLY A 196 17.65 13.23 -8.81
N ALA A 197 17.55 14.56 -8.70
CA ALA A 197 18.00 15.29 -7.51
C ALA A 197 17.13 14.98 -6.28
N VAL A 198 15.82 14.76 -6.47
CA VAL A 198 14.90 14.35 -5.39
C VAL A 198 15.18 12.92 -4.93
N ALA A 199 15.38 11.98 -5.86
CA ALA A 199 15.68 10.58 -5.54
C ALA A 199 17.08 10.41 -4.90
N GLY A 200 18.04 11.26 -5.26
CA GLY A 200 19.38 11.27 -4.69
C GLY A 200 20.08 9.91 -4.82
N ALA A 201 20.56 9.38 -3.69
CA ALA A 201 21.23 8.08 -3.60
C ALA A 201 20.27 6.92 -3.27
N ALA A 202 18.97 7.19 -3.03
CA ALA A 202 17.96 6.18 -2.72
C ALA A 202 17.54 5.42 -3.99
N ARG A 203 18.48 4.69 -4.57
CA ARG A 203 18.34 3.95 -5.83
C ARG A 203 19.04 2.59 -5.72
N GLY A 204 18.48 1.59 -6.39
CA GLY A 204 19.01 0.23 -6.34
C GLY A 204 19.02 -0.35 -4.92
N THR A 205 20.12 -0.96 -4.52
CA THR A 205 20.26 -1.65 -3.22
C THR A 205 20.32 -0.71 -2.01
N LEU A 206 20.51 0.61 -2.22
CA LEU A 206 20.54 1.62 -1.15
C LEU A 206 19.15 2.14 -0.76
N PHE A 207 18.09 1.57 -1.34
CA PHE A 207 16.72 2.02 -1.12
C PHE A 207 16.21 1.75 0.32
N LYS A 208 16.78 0.78 1.05
CA LYS A 208 16.29 0.42 2.41
C LYS A 208 17.41 -0.07 3.35
N PRO A 209 17.55 0.53 4.56
CA PRO A 209 18.56 0.12 5.56
C PRO A 209 18.02 -0.37 6.94
N THR A 210 18.94 -0.98 7.70
CA THR A 210 18.88 -1.61 9.05
C THR A 210 18.78 -0.63 10.25
N ARG A 211 17.98 -0.94 11.28
CA ARG A 211 17.43 -0.09 12.36
C ARG A 211 17.47 -0.70 13.79
N ARG A 212 17.24 0.13 14.83
CA ARG A 212 17.15 -0.22 16.28
C ARG A 212 16.04 0.58 16.97
N THR A 213 15.42 0.07 18.04
CA THR A 213 14.30 0.74 18.71
C THR A 213 14.78 1.72 19.80
N PRO A 214 14.02 2.77 20.14
CA PRO A 214 14.35 3.69 21.24
C PRO A 214 14.38 3.04 22.63
N MET A 215 13.72 1.90 22.78
CA MET A 215 13.62 1.11 24.02
C MET A 215 14.76 0.10 24.16
N ASP A 216 15.70 0.05 23.21
CA ASP A 216 16.85 -0.87 23.22
C ASP A 216 17.62 -0.82 24.56
N ALA A 217 17.80 0.39 25.12
CA ALA A 217 18.42 0.59 26.43
C ALA A 217 17.55 0.08 27.59
N TRP A 218 16.22 0.23 27.50
CA TRP A 218 15.30 -0.27 28.53
C TRP A 218 15.27 -1.81 28.53
N HIS A 219 15.19 -2.44 27.35
CA HIS A 219 15.23 -3.89 27.19
C HIS A 219 16.51 -4.49 27.80
N ALA A 220 17.66 -3.84 27.55
CA ALA A 220 18.95 -4.26 28.12
C ALA A 220 18.96 -4.19 29.65
N ALA A 221 18.27 -3.21 30.23
CA ALA A 221 18.17 -3.05 31.68
C ALA A 221 17.17 -4.02 32.36
N HIS A 222 16.29 -4.69 31.59
CA HIS A 222 15.22 -5.55 32.12
C HIS A 222 15.37 -7.02 31.69
N GLY A 223 16.62 -7.47 31.52
CA GLY A 223 16.93 -8.89 31.35
C GLY A 223 16.57 -9.48 29.97
N ALA A 224 16.47 -8.65 28.93
CA ALA A 224 16.25 -9.13 27.56
C ALA A 224 17.38 -10.08 27.10
N HIS A 225 17.00 -11.27 26.64
CA HIS A 225 17.82 -12.07 25.72
C HIS A 225 17.65 -11.51 24.30
N TRP A 226 18.61 -11.64 23.37
CA TRP A 226 18.60 -10.86 22.10
C TRP A 226 18.74 -11.71 20.84
N GLU A 227 18.09 -11.31 19.76
CA GLU A 227 18.30 -11.86 18.41
C GLU A 227 18.19 -10.79 17.28
N PRO A 228 18.79 -11.02 16.10
CA PRO A 228 18.60 -10.19 14.92
C PRO A 228 17.35 -10.61 14.11
N VAL A 229 16.54 -9.63 13.66
CA VAL A 229 15.32 -9.85 12.85
C VAL A 229 15.31 -8.90 11.66
N GLY A 230 15.68 -9.40 10.48
CA GLY A 230 15.82 -8.61 9.26
C GLY A 230 16.76 -7.43 9.50
N ASP A 231 16.22 -6.23 9.32
CA ASP A 231 16.92 -4.98 9.54
C ASP A 231 17.06 -4.60 11.05
N TRP A 232 16.64 -5.41 12.04
CA TRP A 232 16.53 -4.96 13.44
C TRP A 232 17.26 -5.83 14.48
N ARG A 233 17.62 -5.21 15.61
CA ARG A 233 18.02 -5.88 16.87
C ARG A 233 16.81 -5.96 17.81
N ARG A 234 16.33 -7.16 18.15
CA ARG A 234 15.10 -7.37 18.96
C ARG A 234 15.31 -8.30 20.17
N PRO A 235 14.53 -8.13 21.26
CA PRO A 235 14.52 -9.05 22.40
C PRO A 235 13.90 -10.42 22.07
N TYR A 236 14.62 -11.50 22.36
CA TYR A 236 14.27 -12.93 22.20
C TYR A 236 13.41 -13.50 23.35
N ALA A 237 13.64 -13.10 24.61
CA ALA A 237 12.86 -13.57 25.77
C ALA A 237 12.97 -12.63 26.99
N TYR A 238 11.96 -12.66 27.88
CA TYR A 238 11.94 -12.01 29.19
C TYR A 238 11.42 -12.98 30.26
N LEU A 239 12.15 -13.13 31.37
CA LEU A 239 11.90 -14.15 32.40
C LEU A 239 11.12 -13.60 33.61
N HIS A 240 10.14 -14.35 34.14
CA HIS A 240 9.67 -14.15 35.52
C HIS A 240 10.68 -14.71 36.55
N PRO A 241 10.71 -14.19 37.80
CA PRO A 241 11.56 -14.75 38.84
C PRO A 241 11.23 -16.23 39.09
N GLY A 242 12.20 -17.12 38.81
CA GLY A 242 12.07 -18.56 39.01
C GLY A 242 11.49 -19.34 37.82
N GLU A 243 11.19 -18.68 36.70
CA GLU A 243 10.74 -19.32 35.46
C GLU A 243 11.93 -19.51 34.51
N ASP A 244 12.03 -20.68 33.87
CA ASP A 244 13.01 -20.92 32.82
C ASP A 244 12.46 -20.51 31.44
N ILE A 245 13.38 -20.27 30.50
CA ILE A 245 13.03 -19.78 29.16
C ILE A 245 11.95 -20.65 28.48
N PRO A 246 12.00 -22.00 28.52
CA PRO A 246 10.99 -22.84 27.87
C PRO A 246 9.59 -22.76 28.50
N ASN A 247 9.46 -22.67 29.83
CA ASN A 247 8.13 -22.66 30.46
C ASN A 247 7.37 -21.35 30.25
N ALA A 248 8.08 -20.21 30.23
CA ALA A 248 7.51 -18.93 29.82
C ALA A 248 6.95 -19.05 28.39
N VAL A 249 7.83 -19.43 27.45
CA VAL A 249 7.53 -19.60 26.01
C VAL A 249 6.32 -20.53 25.75
N ASN A 250 6.18 -21.62 26.50
CA ASN A 250 5.07 -22.60 26.38
C ASN A 250 3.69 -22.07 26.73
N ARG A 251 3.57 -21.30 27.81
CA ARG A 251 2.28 -20.70 28.21
C ARG A 251 1.79 -19.72 27.16
N GLU A 252 2.72 -18.98 26.58
CA GLU A 252 2.42 -17.77 25.83
C GLU A 252 2.09 -18.09 24.37
N ILE A 253 2.78 -19.05 23.75
CA ILE A 253 2.49 -19.47 22.37
C ILE A 253 1.08 -20.06 22.20
N ARG A 254 0.53 -20.71 23.24
CA ARG A 254 -0.84 -21.25 23.19
C ARG A 254 -1.92 -20.16 23.09
N ASN A 255 -1.70 -18.96 23.65
CA ASN A 255 -2.69 -17.89 23.65
C ASN A 255 -2.76 -17.13 22.31
N ALA A 256 -1.62 -16.80 21.67
CA ALA A 256 -1.62 -16.11 20.37
C ALA A 256 -2.30 -16.88 19.25
N ARG A 257 -2.04 -18.18 19.18
CA ARG A 257 -2.57 -19.04 18.11
C ARG A 257 -4.07 -19.28 18.25
N GLU A 258 -4.59 -19.21 19.48
CA GLU A 258 -6.02 -19.29 19.74
C GLU A 258 -6.78 -18.01 19.35
N MET A 259 -6.13 -16.89 19.03
CA MET A 259 -6.87 -15.73 18.52
C MET A 259 -6.72 -15.52 17.01
N LEU A 260 -5.61 -15.98 16.43
CA LEU A 260 -5.29 -15.81 15.01
C LEU A 260 -6.10 -16.73 14.07
N TYR A 261 -6.28 -18.00 14.46
CA TYR A 261 -6.98 -18.98 13.62
C TYR A 261 -8.45 -19.15 14.03
N THR A 262 -9.32 -19.44 13.08
CA THR A 262 -10.76 -19.68 13.34
C THR A 262 -11.03 -20.98 14.11
N ASN A 263 -10.16 -22.00 13.98
CA ASN A 263 -10.26 -23.28 14.70
C ASN A 263 -9.36 -23.32 15.96
N LEU A 264 -9.52 -24.37 16.76
CA LEU A 264 -8.78 -24.56 18.03
C LEU A 264 -7.37 -25.09 17.74
N MET A 265 -6.31 -24.32 17.92
CA MET A 265 -4.93 -24.80 17.70
C MET A 265 -4.32 -25.49 18.94
N SER A 266 -4.84 -25.23 20.13
CA SER A 266 -4.39 -25.83 21.41
C SER A 266 -4.56 -27.35 21.46
N SER A 267 -5.60 -27.89 20.80
CA SER A 267 -5.89 -29.33 20.75
C SER A 267 -5.09 -30.09 19.69
N LEU A 268 -4.22 -29.41 18.94
CA LEU A 268 -3.33 -30.06 17.98
C LEU A 268 -2.21 -30.77 18.74
N ALA A 269 -2.06 -32.09 18.60
CA ALA A 269 -0.96 -32.81 19.26
C ALA A 269 0.40 -32.50 18.60
N VAL A 270 1.49 -32.61 19.37
CA VAL A 270 2.85 -32.52 18.82
C VAL A 270 3.04 -33.58 17.73
N GLY A 271 3.71 -33.23 16.62
CA GLY A 271 3.88 -34.11 15.46
C GLY A 271 2.69 -34.11 14.49
N LYS A 272 1.61 -33.39 14.78
CA LYS A 272 0.42 -33.28 13.92
C LYS A 272 0.37 -31.95 13.18
N CYS A 273 -0.31 -31.98 12.05
CA CYS A 273 -0.63 -30.83 11.22
C CYS A 273 -2.13 -30.51 11.28
N ARG A 274 -2.49 -29.25 11.05
CA ARG A 274 -3.89 -28.81 10.94
C ARG A 274 -4.01 -27.68 9.94
N TYR A 275 -4.96 -27.80 9.03
CA TYR A 275 -5.38 -26.69 8.18
C TYR A 275 -6.10 -25.65 9.03
N GLY A 276 -5.74 -24.38 8.87
CA GLY A 276 -6.28 -23.26 9.63
C GLY A 276 -6.62 -22.09 8.70
N LEU A 277 -7.64 -21.34 9.09
CA LEU A 277 -8.09 -20.13 8.42
C LEU A 277 -7.80 -18.92 9.30
N MET A 278 -7.34 -17.82 8.70
CA MET A 278 -7.16 -16.54 9.38
C MET A 278 -8.12 -15.51 8.80
N CYS A 279 -8.91 -14.88 9.66
CA CYS A 279 -9.81 -13.80 9.26
C CYS A 279 -9.27 -12.45 9.69
N ASN A 280 -9.64 -11.39 8.98
CA ASN A 280 -9.46 -10.03 9.47
C ASN A 280 -10.55 -9.67 10.50
N GLU A 281 -10.41 -8.51 11.14
CA GLU A 281 -11.36 -8.01 12.15
C GLU A 281 -12.79 -7.86 11.62
N ASN A 282 -12.94 -7.67 10.30
CA ASN A 282 -14.24 -7.57 9.62
C ASN A 282 -14.90 -8.93 9.35
N GLY A 283 -14.23 -10.03 9.70
CA GLY A 283 -14.76 -11.39 9.59
C GLY A 283 -14.47 -12.08 8.26
N PHE A 284 -13.76 -11.41 7.34
CA PHE A 284 -13.43 -11.94 6.02
C PHE A 284 -12.15 -12.77 6.06
N LEU A 285 -12.12 -13.85 5.28
CA LEU A 285 -10.95 -14.71 5.14
C LEU A 285 -9.82 -13.93 4.46
N MET A 286 -8.66 -13.84 5.11
CA MET A 286 -7.50 -13.10 4.62
C MET A 286 -6.30 -13.97 4.27
N ASP A 287 -6.19 -15.15 4.89
CA ASP A 287 -5.18 -16.15 4.56
C ASP A 287 -5.56 -17.53 5.14
N ASP A 288 -4.89 -18.56 4.68
CA ASP A 288 -5.05 -19.93 5.13
C ASP A 288 -3.71 -20.69 5.10
N GLY A 289 -3.73 -21.93 5.58
CA GLY A 289 -2.62 -22.84 5.39
C GLY A 289 -2.51 -23.88 6.50
N VAL A 290 -1.42 -24.64 6.46
CA VAL A 290 -1.20 -25.75 7.40
C VAL A 290 -0.27 -25.33 8.54
N VAL A 291 -0.74 -25.51 9.77
CA VAL A 291 0.06 -25.39 10.98
C VAL A 291 0.56 -26.75 11.42
N ALA A 292 1.88 -26.91 11.56
CA ALA A 292 2.50 -28.10 12.13
C ALA A 292 2.99 -27.82 13.55
N ARG A 293 2.49 -28.56 14.55
CA ARG A 293 2.97 -28.44 15.94
C ARG A 293 4.28 -29.21 16.08
N LEU A 294 5.38 -28.47 16.16
CA LEU A 294 6.73 -29.02 16.17
C LEU A 294 7.14 -29.51 17.57
N ALA A 295 6.79 -28.75 18.60
CA ALA A 295 7.00 -29.08 20.00
C ALA A 295 5.78 -28.61 20.83
N GLU A 296 5.85 -28.73 22.15
CA GLU A 296 4.76 -28.27 23.01
C GLU A 296 4.45 -26.77 22.80
N ASP A 297 5.49 -25.96 22.63
CA ASP A 297 5.44 -24.51 22.39
C ASP A 297 5.66 -24.12 20.94
N THR A 298 6.36 -24.93 20.16
CA THR A 298 6.83 -24.50 18.86
C THR A 298 5.89 -24.98 17.77
N TYR A 299 5.48 -24.09 16.87
CA TYR A 299 4.76 -24.50 15.67
C TYR A 299 5.20 -23.72 14.44
N LEU A 300 5.13 -24.41 13.31
CA LEU A 300 5.41 -23.86 11.99
C LEU A 300 4.10 -23.57 11.28
N CYS A 301 3.87 -22.30 10.93
CA CYS A 301 2.70 -21.86 10.18
C CYS A 301 3.10 -21.71 8.71
N HIS A 302 2.51 -22.53 7.84
CA HIS A 302 2.56 -22.27 6.40
C HIS A 302 1.40 -21.35 6.05
N THR A 303 1.70 -20.30 5.30
CA THR A 303 0.75 -19.30 4.78
C THR A 303 0.73 -19.37 3.27
N THR A 304 -0.16 -18.62 2.64
CA THR A 304 -0.05 -18.43 1.18
C THR A 304 1.24 -17.71 0.79
N THR A 305 1.73 -17.96 -0.43
CA THR A 305 2.95 -17.34 -0.95
C THR A 305 2.86 -15.81 -0.95
N GLY A 306 1.75 -15.24 -1.42
CA GLY A 306 1.52 -13.80 -1.43
C GLY A 306 1.21 -13.22 -0.05
N GLY A 307 0.78 -14.04 0.89
CA GLY A 307 0.39 -13.64 2.25
C GLY A 307 1.53 -13.62 3.27
N SER A 308 2.66 -14.28 3.02
CA SER A 308 3.71 -14.54 4.04
C SER A 308 4.11 -13.31 4.86
N ASP A 309 4.57 -12.23 4.21
CA ASP A 309 4.99 -11.01 4.90
C ASP A 309 3.83 -10.29 5.59
N ARG A 310 2.65 -10.28 4.96
CA ARG A 310 1.44 -9.65 5.50
C ARG A 310 0.97 -10.37 6.76
N ILE A 311 0.96 -11.69 6.75
CA ILE A 311 0.54 -12.51 7.90
C ILE A 311 1.55 -12.41 9.02
N HIS A 312 2.85 -12.44 8.73
CA HIS A 312 3.86 -12.18 9.74
C HIS A 312 3.72 -10.78 10.35
N ALA A 313 3.52 -9.75 9.52
CA ALA A 313 3.29 -8.38 10.00
C ALA A 313 1.99 -8.27 10.81
N HIS A 314 0.93 -8.98 10.43
CA HIS A 314 -0.32 -9.03 11.17
C HIS A 314 -0.14 -9.67 12.55
N MET A 315 0.59 -10.78 12.65
CA MET A 315 0.93 -11.38 13.93
C MET A 315 1.71 -10.39 14.81
N GLU A 316 2.71 -9.71 14.24
CA GLU A 316 3.50 -8.69 14.94
C GLU A 316 2.68 -7.47 15.36
N GLU A 317 1.75 -7.00 14.54
CA GLU A 317 0.85 -5.90 14.87
C GLU A 317 0.04 -6.23 16.11
N TRP A 318 -0.69 -7.35 16.10
CA TRP A 318 -1.50 -7.78 17.25
C TRP A 318 -0.66 -8.00 18.49
N LEU A 319 0.51 -8.62 18.37
CA LEU A 319 1.42 -8.84 19.48
C LEU A 319 2.04 -7.55 20.03
N GLN A 320 2.17 -6.50 19.22
CA GLN A 320 2.75 -5.22 19.67
C GLN A 320 1.70 -4.23 20.18
N THR A 321 0.49 -4.24 19.63
CA THR A 321 -0.52 -3.20 19.91
C THR A 321 -1.63 -3.66 20.83
N GLU A 322 -2.06 -4.93 20.76
CA GLU A 322 -3.21 -5.44 21.52
C GLU A 322 -2.81 -6.45 22.59
N TRP A 323 -1.90 -7.36 22.24
CA TRP A 323 -1.44 -8.47 23.08
C TRP A 323 0.01 -8.27 23.52
N TRP A 324 0.37 -7.02 23.82
CA TRP A 324 1.73 -6.59 24.17
C TRP A 324 2.30 -7.28 25.42
N ASP A 325 1.45 -7.90 26.23
CA ASP A 325 1.82 -8.69 27.40
C ASP A 325 2.01 -10.19 27.11
N TRP A 326 1.68 -10.67 25.90
CA TRP A 326 1.89 -12.06 25.47
C TRP A 326 3.34 -12.25 25.03
N LYS A 327 3.98 -13.37 25.37
CA LYS A 327 5.31 -13.71 24.83
C LYS A 327 5.23 -14.78 23.76
N VAL A 328 4.73 -14.30 22.64
CA VAL A 328 4.79 -15.05 21.40
C VAL A 328 5.77 -14.33 20.50
N TRP A 329 6.67 -15.12 19.94
CA TRP A 329 7.60 -14.64 18.93
C TRP A 329 7.24 -15.30 17.62
N THR A 330 7.24 -14.47 16.60
CA THR A 330 7.09 -14.91 15.23
C THR A 330 8.41 -14.67 14.54
N ALA A 331 8.94 -15.73 13.93
CA ALA A 331 10.07 -15.64 13.04
C ALA A 331 9.60 -16.03 11.65
N ASN A 332 9.78 -15.13 10.69
CA ASN A 332 9.57 -15.46 9.29
C ASN A 332 10.75 -16.34 8.82
N VAL A 333 10.51 -17.65 8.72
CA VAL A 333 11.48 -18.65 8.27
C VAL A 333 11.25 -19.07 6.81
N THR A 334 10.49 -18.29 6.04
CA THR A 334 10.15 -18.61 4.63
C THR A 334 11.38 -18.89 3.78
N GLU A 335 12.42 -18.05 3.85
CA GLU A 335 13.64 -18.22 3.04
C GLU A 335 14.64 -19.24 3.60
N GLN A 336 14.40 -19.76 4.82
CA GLN A 336 15.28 -20.76 5.43
C GLN A 336 15.12 -22.14 4.78
N TRP A 337 13.96 -22.42 4.19
CA TRP A 337 13.58 -23.75 3.72
C TRP A 337 13.29 -23.75 2.22
N ALA A 338 13.82 -24.74 1.50
CA ALA A 338 13.30 -25.15 0.21
C ALA A 338 12.37 -26.35 0.44
N GLN A 339 11.14 -26.26 -0.05
CA GLN A 339 10.13 -27.31 0.12
C GLN A 339 9.69 -27.83 -1.25
N ILE A 340 9.72 -29.16 -1.40
CA ILE A 340 9.34 -29.84 -2.65
C ILE A 340 8.19 -30.79 -2.34
N ALA A 341 7.05 -30.58 -3.00
CA ALA A 341 5.92 -31.50 -2.93
C ALA A 341 6.16 -32.68 -3.88
N VAL A 342 6.14 -33.89 -3.34
CA VAL A 342 6.19 -35.15 -4.08
C VAL A 342 4.78 -35.73 -4.05
N VAL A 343 4.10 -35.69 -5.20
CA VAL A 343 2.66 -35.89 -5.29
C VAL A 343 2.31 -37.03 -6.25
N GLY A 344 1.34 -37.85 -5.87
CA GLY A 344 0.78 -38.92 -6.68
C GLY A 344 0.88 -40.31 -6.01
N PRO A 345 0.24 -41.33 -6.59
CA PRO A 345 0.16 -42.68 -6.02
C PRO A 345 1.51 -43.42 -5.94
N LYS A 346 2.59 -42.83 -6.47
CA LYS A 346 3.97 -43.34 -6.39
C LYS A 346 4.88 -42.45 -5.57
N ALA A 347 4.36 -41.38 -4.94
CA ALA A 347 5.16 -40.43 -4.18
C ALA A 347 5.97 -41.12 -3.07
N ARG A 348 5.33 -42.02 -2.31
CA ARG A 348 6.01 -42.83 -1.30
C ARG A 348 7.12 -43.70 -1.88
N ALA A 349 6.85 -44.42 -2.97
CA ALA A 349 7.83 -45.29 -3.61
C ALA A 349 9.08 -44.52 -4.08
N VAL A 350 8.91 -43.27 -4.55
CA VAL A 350 10.03 -42.38 -4.90
C VAL A 350 10.87 -42.05 -3.66
N LEU A 351 10.23 -41.70 -2.54
CA LEU A 351 10.92 -41.37 -1.28
C LEU A 351 11.61 -42.59 -0.66
N GLU A 352 10.98 -43.76 -0.68
CA GLU A 352 11.57 -45.02 -0.20
C GLU A 352 12.81 -45.41 -1.02
N LYS A 353 12.76 -45.24 -2.35
CA LYS A 353 13.91 -45.47 -3.22
C LYS A 353 15.08 -44.52 -2.96
N LEU A 354 14.78 -43.24 -2.68
CA LEU A 354 15.80 -42.27 -2.29
C LEU A 354 16.52 -42.69 -1.01
N GLY A 355 15.81 -43.39 -0.12
CA GLY A 355 16.29 -43.84 1.17
C GLY A 355 16.41 -42.71 2.20
N GLY A 356 16.54 -43.09 3.47
CA GLY A 356 16.61 -42.15 4.59
C GLY A 356 15.66 -42.55 5.71
N MET A 357 14.81 -41.61 6.14
CA MET A 357 13.80 -41.82 7.16
C MET A 357 12.64 -42.70 6.68
N ASP A 358 11.98 -43.36 7.62
CA ASP A 358 10.78 -44.15 7.37
C ASP A 358 9.60 -43.22 7.01
N VAL A 359 9.03 -43.43 5.83
CA VAL A 359 7.87 -42.70 5.31
C VAL A 359 6.67 -43.63 5.11
N SER A 360 6.62 -44.77 5.79
CA SER A 360 5.49 -45.72 5.80
C SER A 360 4.22 -45.11 6.40
N ASP A 361 3.07 -45.76 6.21
CA ASP A 361 1.78 -45.27 6.72
C ASP A 361 1.75 -45.25 8.24
N GLU A 362 2.44 -46.23 8.84
CA GLU A 362 2.61 -46.38 10.27
C GLU A 362 3.53 -45.30 10.84
N ALA A 363 4.64 -45.00 10.17
CA ALA A 363 5.63 -44.02 10.63
C ALA A 363 5.21 -42.57 10.36
N LEU A 364 4.55 -42.31 9.22
CA LEU A 364 4.11 -40.97 8.82
C LEU A 364 2.62 -40.99 8.36
N PRO A 365 1.66 -41.08 9.29
CA PRO A 365 0.23 -41.00 8.98
C PRO A 365 -0.18 -39.68 8.31
N PHE A 366 -1.35 -39.64 7.67
CA PHE A 366 -1.88 -38.40 7.08
C PHE A 366 -1.99 -37.27 8.14
N MET A 367 -1.69 -36.03 7.73
CA MET A 367 -1.66 -34.85 8.60
C MET A 367 -0.69 -34.98 9.78
N THR A 368 0.46 -35.62 9.54
CA THR A 368 1.61 -35.63 10.45
C THR A 368 2.85 -35.08 9.75
N TRP A 369 3.87 -34.79 10.55
CA TRP A 369 5.19 -34.46 10.08
C TRP A 369 6.25 -35.20 10.89
N ALA A 370 7.41 -35.44 10.28
CA ALA A 370 8.57 -35.99 10.97
C ALA A 370 9.86 -35.32 10.49
N GLU A 371 10.88 -35.32 11.36
CA GLU A 371 12.22 -34.84 11.05
C GLU A 371 13.17 -36.03 10.91
N GLY A 372 14.10 -35.95 9.96
CA GLY A 372 15.07 -37.01 9.70
C GLY A 372 16.02 -36.63 8.58
N ALA A 373 16.42 -37.62 7.79
CA ALA A 373 17.19 -37.40 6.58
C ALA A 373 16.49 -38.06 5.38
N VAL A 374 16.47 -37.39 4.24
CA VAL A 374 16.04 -37.94 2.95
C VAL A 374 17.21 -37.84 1.98
N ALA A 375 17.59 -38.96 1.37
CA ALA A 375 18.76 -39.04 0.47
C ALA A 375 20.06 -38.46 1.08
N GLY A 376 20.24 -38.64 2.40
CA GLY A 376 21.38 -38.12 3.16
C GLY A 376 21.35 -36.61 3.44
N ILE A 377 20.21 -35.93 3.21
CA ILE A 377 20.01 -34.50 3.48
C ILE A 377 19.07 -34.35 4.68
N PRO A 378 19.42 -33.57 5.72
CA PRO A 378 18.50 -33.25 6.82
C PRO A 378 17.21 -32.63 6.27
N ALA A 379 16.07 -33.20 6.65
CA ALA A 379 14.78 -32.84 6.09
C ALA A 379 13.66 -32.91 7.13
N ARG A 380 12.62 -32.12 6.90
CA ARG A 380 11.28 -32.30 7.50
C ARG A 380 10.34 -32.77 6.41
N VAL A 381 9.58 -33.83 6.68
CA VAL A 381 8.62 -34.38 5.74
C VAL A 381 7.22 -34.24 6.33
N PHE A 382 6.35 -33.54 5.61
CA PHE A 382 4.95 -33.33 5.98
C PHE A 382 4.06 -34.17 5.06
N ARG A 383 3.21 -35.04 5.63
CA ARG A 383 2.23 -35.77 4.83
C ARG A 383 0.93 -34.98 4.72
N ILE A 384 0.96 -33.99 3.85
CA ILE A 384 -0.11 -33.04 3.56
C ILE A 384 -0.34 -32.98 2.04
N SER A 385 -1.57 -32.67 1.63
CA SER A 385 -1.96 -32.66 0.22
C SER A 385 -2.85 -31.49 -0.10
N PHE A 386 -2.54 -30.83 -1.21
CA PHE A 386 -3.37 -29.80 -1.83
C PHE A 386 -3.94 -30.25 -3.20
N SER A 387 -3.71 -31.51 -3.57
CA SER A 387 -4.21 -32.11 -4.82
C SER A 387 -5.23 -33.23 -4.60
N GLY A 388 -5.45 -33.62 -3.34
CA GLY A 388 -6.23 -34.81 -2.95
C GLY A 388 -5.56 -36.15 -3.26
N ALA A 389 -4.45 -36.16 -4.00
CA ALA A 389 -3.60 -37.34 -4.13
C ALA A 389 -2.69 -37.53 -2.90
N GLU A 390 -2.13 -38.73 -2.74
CA GLU A 390 -1.04 -38.96 -1.80
C GLU A 390 0.09 -37.95 -2.06
N SER A 391 0.55 -37.29 -1.00
CA SER A 391 1.51 -36.18 -1.11
C SER A 391 2.39 -36.10 0.12
N PHE A 392 3.65 -35.78 -0.13
CA PHE A 392 4.67 -35.50 0.88
C PHE A 392 5.38 -34.20 0.52
N GLU A 393 5.34 -33.22 1.41
CA GLU A 393 6.11 -32.00 1.27
C GLU A 393 7.44 -32.16 2.03
N VAL A 394 8.55 -32.16 1.29
CA VAL A 394 9.89 -32.37 1.82
C VAL A 394 10.62 -31.04 1.92
N ALA A 395 10.77 -30.52 3.13
CA ALA A 395 11.52 -29.32 3.44
C ALA A 395 12.96 -29.62 3.81
N VAL A 396 13.90 -28.98 3.12
CA VAL A 396 15.36 -29.02 3.42
C VAL A 396 15.89 -27.60 3.57
N PRO A 397 17.05 -27.37 4.22
CA PRO A 397 17.68 -26.06 4.21
C PRO A 397 17.80 -25.52 2.78
N ALA A 398 17.47 -24.24 2.55
CA ALA A 398 17.31 -23.68 1.21
C ALA A 398 18.50 -23.96 0.27
N GLY A 399 19.74 -23.87 0.77
CA GLY A 399 20.96 -24.18 0.02
C GLY A 399 21.12 -25.64 -0.43
N ARG A 400 20.22 -26.54 -0.02
CA ARG A 400 20.17 -27.96 -0.40
C ARG A 400 18.98 -28.29 -1.31
N GLY A 401 18.09 -27.33 -1.59
CA GLY A 401 16.87 -27.56 -2.37
C GLY A 401 17.12 -28.17 -3.76
N LEU A 402 18.03 -27.57 -4.54
CA LEU A 402 18.37 -28.07 -5.88
C LEU A 402 18.94 -29.50 -5.85
N ALA A 403 19.75 -29.82 -4.83
CA ALA A 403 20.33 -31.15 -4.69
C ALA A 403 19.24 -32.20 -4.40
N LEU A 404 18.25 -31.88 -3.55
CA LEU A 404 17.11 -32.75 -3.32
C LEU A 404 16.25 -32.89 -4.60
N TRP A 405 15.98 -31.78 -5.29
CA TRP A 405 15.20 -31.77 -6.53
C TRP A 405 15.75 -32.72 -7.60
N GLN A 406 17.06 -32.64 -7.87
CA GLN A 406 17.72 -33.52 -8.83
C GLN A 406 17.64 -34.99 -8.42
N LYS A 407 17.88 -35.28 -7.14
CA LYS A 407 17.77 -36.65 -6.60
C LYS A 407 16.35 -37.21 -6.76
N LEU A 408 15.32 -36.40 -6.48
CA LEU A 408 13.92 -36.79 -6.67
C LEU A 408 13.60 -37.14 -8.12
N LEU A 409 14.12 -36.36 -9.08
CA LEU A 409 13.93 -36.65 -10.52
C LEU A 409 14.65 -37.94 -10.93
N ASP A 410 15.89 -38.13 -10.50
CA ASP A 410 16.68 -39.32 -10.83
C ASP A 410 16.03 -40.60 -10.25
N ALA A 411 15.63 -40.57 -8.97
CA ALA A 411 14.96 -41.69 -8.33
C ALA A 411 13.57 -41.94 -8.94
N GLY A 412 12.84 -40.86 -9.22
CA GLY A 412 11.49 -40.88 -9.77
C GLY A 412 11.38 -41.26 -11.24
N ALA A 413 12.50 -41.28 -11.99
CA ALA A 413 12.49 -41.56 -13.43
C ALA A 413 11.83 -42.90 -13.80
N GLU A 414 12.03 -43.95 -13.00
CA GLU A 414 11.39 -45.26 -13.26
C GLU A 414 9.88 -45.25 -12.97
N PHE A 415 9.41 -44.29 -12.17
CA PHE A 415 8.01 -44.10 -11.82
C PHE A 415 7.32 -43.09 -12.72
N GLY A 416 8.01 -42.56 -13.73
CA GLY A 416 7.49 -41.54 -14.63
C GLY A 416 7.29 -40.17 -13.97
N VAL A 417 8.14 -39.82 -13.00
CA VAL A 417 8.07 -38.52 -12.31
C VAL A 417 8.09 -37.37 -13.31
N MET A 418 7.24 -36.36 -13.08
CA MET A 418 7.17 -35.16 -13.91
C MET A 418 7.12 -33.92 -13.00
N PRO A 419 7.99 -32.92 -13.24
CA PRO A 419 7.79 -31.59 -12.66
C PRO A 419 6.44 -31.02 -13.09
N TYR A 420 5.75 -30.35 -12.17
CA TYR A 420 4.57 -29.57 -12.47
C TYR A 420 4.65 -28.19 -11.81
N GLY A 421 3.96 -27.22 -12.40
CA GLY A 421 3.92 -25.84 -11.92
C GLY A 421 2.58 -25.46 -11.29
N THR A 422 2.39 -24.17 -11.04
CA THR A 422 1.18 -23.63 -10.39
C THR A 422 -0.10 -23.94 -11.15
N GLU A 423 -0.09 -23.94 -12.49
CA GLU A 423 -1.31 -24.21 -13.27
C GLU A 423 -1.84 -25.63 -13.03
N ALA A 424 -0.97 -26.64 -13.10
CA ALA A 424 -1.36 -28.01 -12.80
C ALA A 424 -1.78 -28.18 -11.32
N MET A 425 -1.13 -27.45 -10.41
CA MET A 425 -1.55 -27.38 -9.01
C MET A 425 -2.96 -26.80 -8.86
N HIS A 426 -3.27 -25.73 -9.59
CA HIS A 426 -4.57 -25.07 -9.58
C HIS A 426 -5.67 -25.97 -10.13
N VAL A 427 -5.39 -26.74 -11.18
CA VAL A 427 -6.33 -27.77 -11.67
C VAL A 427 -6.58 -28.81 -10.59
N MET A 428 -5.53 -29.44 -10.03
CA MET A 428 -5.70 -30.52 -9.06
C MET A 428 -6.41 -30.06 -7.78
N ARG A 429 -6.11 -28.87 -7.26
CA ARG A 429 -6.80 -28.32 -6.08
C ARG A 429 -8.26 -28.01 -6.36
N ALA A 430 -8.58 -27.53 -7.57
CA ALA A 430 -9.94 -27.23 -7.96
C ALA A 430 -10.76 -28.51 -8.24
N GLU A 431 -10.14 -29.57 -8.77
CA GLU A 431 -10.77 -30.89 -8.92
C GLU A 431 -11.32 -31.41 -7.59
N VAL A 432 -10.64 -31.13 -6.48
CA VAL A 432 -11.02 -31.59 -5.13
C VAL A 432 -11.75 -30.52 -4.30
N GLY A 433 -12.02 -29.35 -4.90
CA GLY A 433 -12.79 -28.28 -4.26
C GLY A 433 -12.02 -27.47 -3.21
N PHE A 434 -10.69 -27.47 -3.24
CA PHE A 434 -9.90 -26.61 -2.36
C PHE A 434 -9.83 -25.18 -2.89
N ILE A 435 -9.96 -24.23 -1.98
CA ILE A 435 -9.90 -22.80 -2.28
C ILE A 435 -8.46 -22.33 -2.50
N MET A 436 -8.32 -21.17 -3.13
CA MET A 436 -7.10 -20.40 -3.12
C MET A 436 -7.39 -18.96 -2.69
N ILE A 437 -6.65 -18.47 -1.70
CA ILE A 437 -6.74 -17.08 -1.27
C ILE A 437 -6.34 -16.17 -2.43
N GLY A 438 -7.24 -15.27 -2.82
CA GLY A 438 -7.12 -14.38 -3.97
C GLY A 438 -7.98 -14.79 -5.17
N ASP A 439 -8.30 -16.08 -5.29
CA ASP A 439 -9.18 -16.60 -6.35
C ASP A 439 -10.62 -16.69 -5.80
N GLU A 440 -10.85 -17.56 -4.81
CA GLU A 440 -12.16 -17.69 -4.15
C GLU A 440 -12.43 -16.59 -3.13
N THR A 441 -11.44 -15.76 -2.80
CA THR A 441 -11.56 -14.66 -1.83
C THR A 441 -11.12 -13.34 -2.44
N ASP A 442 -11.91 -12.28 -2.24
CA ASP A 442 -11.60 -10.92 -2.73
C ASP A 442 -11.59 -9.87 -1.59
N GLY A 443 -11.53 -10.32 -0.34
CA GLY A 443 -11.67 -9.47 0.84
C GLY A 443 -13.10 -9.24 1.31
N THR A 444 -14.11 -9.82 0.65
CA THR A 444 -15.53 -9.76 1.06
C THR A 444 -16.14 -11.14 1.40
N VAL A 445 -15.32 -12.19 1.34
CA VAL A 445 -15.72 -13.58 1.49
C VAL A 445 -15.37 -14.11 2.87
N THR A 446 -16.32 -14.75 3.54
CA THR A 446 -16.14 -15.40 4.84
C THR A 446 -15.84 -16.89 4.69
N PRO A 447 -15.28 -17.58 5.70
CA PRO A 447 -15.17 -19.04 5.69
C PRO A 447 -16.48 -19.77 5.38
N GLN A 448 -17.61 -19.25 5.87
CA GLN A 448 -18.95 -19.81 5.69
C GLN A 448 -19.46 -19.68 4.25
N ASP A 449 -19.10 -18.58 3.59
CA ASP A 449 -19.38 -18.40 2.16
C ASP A 449 -18.66 -19.49 1.33
N LEU A 450 -17.52 -19.99 1.80
CA LEU A 450 -16.72 -21.02 1.15
C LEU A 450 -17.08 -22.46 1.55
N GLY A 451 -18.11 -22.66 2.38
CA GLY A 451 -18.44 -23.99 2.91
C GLY A 451 -17.40 -24.54 3.90
N LEU A 452 -16.57 -23.67 4.47
CA LEU A 452 -15.53 -24.01 5.45
C LEU A 452 -15.99 -23.81 6.90
N ASP A 453 -17.30 -23.83 7.16
CA ASP A 453 -17.90 -23.72 8.50
C ASP A 453 -17.30 -24.73 9.50
N TRP A 454 -16.89 -25.91 9.02
CA TRP A 454 -16.26 -26.95 9.82
C TRP A 454 -14.91 -26.51 10.43
N ALA A 455 -14.24 -25.54 9.82
CA ALA A 455 -13.00 -24.95 10.29
C ALA A 455 -13.24 -23.68 11.16
N VAL A 456 -14.49 -23.32 11.45
CA VAL A 456 -14.84 -22.20 12.32
C VAL A 456 -15.29 -22.72 13.69
N SER A 457 -14.55 -22.40 14.75
CA SER A 457 -14.84 -22.91 16.08
C SER A 457 -16.08 -22.28 16.69
N LYS A 458 -17.02 -23.13 17.10
CA LYS A 458 -18.16 -22.76 17.94
C LYS A 458 -17.83 -22.77 19.43
N LYS A 459 -16.67 -23.35 19.81
CA LYS A 459 -16.25 -23.57 21.20
C LYS A 459 -15.34 -22.48 21.75
N LYS A 460 -14.63 -21.77 20.87
CA LYS A 460 -13.75 -20.66 21.30
C LYS A 460 -14.62 -19.51 21.76
N ASP A 461 -14.21 -18.81 22.81
CA ASP A 461 -14.91 -17.59 23.22
C ASP A 461 -14.82 -16.54 22.11
N ASP A 462 -13.62 -16.33 21.57
CA ASP A 462 -13.37 -15.39 20.48
C ASP A 462 -12.24 -15.84 19.53
N PHE A 463 -12.17 -15.18 18.37
CA PHE A 463 -11.04 -15.16 17.42
C PHE A 463 -11.19 -13.92 16.52
N ILE A 464 -10.10 -13.42 15.92
CA ILE A 464 -10.15 -12.21 15.07
C ILE A 464 -11.18 -12.41 13.96
N GLY A 465 -12.20 -11.55 13.92
CA GLY A 465 -13.29 -11.57 12.95
C GLY A 465 -14.58 -12.27 13.39
N LYS A 466 -14.57 -13.09 14.44
CA LYS A 466 -15.76 -13.84 14.90
C LYS A 466 -16.95 -12.92 15.21
N ARG A 467 -16.70 -11.81 15.90
CA ARG A 467 -17.73 -10.81 16.24
C ARG A 467 -18.33 -10.17 15.00
N ALA A 468 -17.54 -9.90 13.98
CA ALA A 468 -18.01 -9.24 12.76
C ALA A 468 -18.85 -10.16 11.88
N GLN A 469 -18.57 -11.48 11.89
CA GLN A 469 -19.38 -12.51 11.20
C GLN A 469 -20.83 -12.59 11.70
N GLN A 470 -21.16 -11.97 12.84
CA GLN A 470 -22.52 -11.90 13.38
C GLN A 470 -23.31 -10.66 12.89
N ARG A 471 -22.70 -9.77 12.10
CA ARG A 471 -23.37 -8.58 11.58
C ARG A 471 -24.39 -8.96 10.51
N ALA A 472 -25.46 -8.16 10.41
CA ALA A 472 -26.60 -8.43 9.53
C ALA A 472 -26.21 -8.79 8.09
N ASP A 473 -25.21 -8.12 7.49
CA ASP A 473 -24.77 -8.42 6.12
C ASP A 473 -24.05 -9.78 5.99
N LEU A 474 -23.32 -10.21 7.03
CA LEU A 474 -22.60 -11.50 7.01
C LEU A 474 -23.50 -12.69 7.41
N THR A 475 -24.69 -12.40 7.91
CA THR A 475 -25.73 -13.40 8.25
C THR A 475 -26.88 -13.43 7.25
N ARG A 476 -26.76 -12.70 6.13
CA ARG A 476 -27.74 -12.71 5.05
C ARG A 476 -27.88 -14.11 4.44
N GLU A 477 -29.11 -14.51 4.13
CA GLU A 477 -29.37 -15.80 3.49
C GLU A 477 -28.99 -15.80 2.00
N ASP A 478 -28.96 -14.62 1.39
CA ASP A 478 -28.67 -14.37 -0.03
C ASP A 478 -27.21 -14.02 -0.31
N ARG A 479 -26.28 -14.49 0.53
CA ARG A 479 -24.84 -14.33 0.25
C ARG A 479 -24.41 -15.20 -0.93
N TRP A 480 -23.36 -14.76 -1.60
CA TRP A 480 -22.72 -15.55 -2.66
C TRP A 480 -21.82 -16.60 -2.02
N ARG A 481 -22.12 -17.86 -2.32
CA ARG A 481 -21.49 -19.01 -1.67
C ARG A 481 -20.84 -19.92 -2.72
N LEU A 482 -19.75 -20.57 -2.32
CA LEU A 482 -18.93 -21.41 -3.18
C LEU A 482 -19.70 -22.62 -3.69
N VAL A 483 -19.64 -22.81 -5.00
CA VAL A 483 -20.18 -23.96 -5.72
C VAL A 483 -19.21 -24.41 -6.80
N GLY A 484 -19.39 -25.64 -7.26
CA GLY A 484 -18.84 -26.09 -8.54
C GLY A 484 -19.77 -25.72 -9.70
N LEU A 485 -19.20 -25.57 -10.89
CA LEU A 485 -19.86 -25.20 -12.13
C LEU A 485 -19.40 -26.15 -13.23
N GLU A 486 -20.35 -26.93 -13.74
CA GLU A 486 -20.12 -27.88 -14.83
C GLU A 486 -20.75 -27.36 -16.12
N THR A 487 -19.92 -27.02 -17.11
CA THR A 487 -20.44 -26.62 -18.43
C THR A 487 -21.19 -27.76 -19.11
N LEU A 488 -22.25 -27.41 -19.84
CA LEU A 488 -23.01 -28.38 -20.63
C LEU A 488 -22.17 -29.00 -21.75
N GLU A 489 -21.31 -28.19 -22.35
CA GLU A 489 -20.32 -28.61 -23.34
C GLU A 489 -19.01 -28.97 -22.64
N ARG A 490 -18.63 -30.25 -22.66
CA ARG A 490 -17.49 -30.77 -21.89
C ARG A 490 -16.16 -30.06 -22.17
N GLU A 491 -15.92 -29.57 -23.38
CA GLU A 491 -14.64 -28.94 -23.75
C GLU A 491 -14.66 -27.42 -23.63
N THR A 492 -15.81 -26.83 -23.32
CA THR A 492 -15.97 -25.37 -23.23
C THR A 492 -15.60 -24.91 -21.83
N VAL A 493 -14.48 -24.20 -21.73
CA VAL A 493 -13.98 -23.57 -20.50
C VAL A 493 -14.60 -22.19 -20.35
N ILE A 494 -15.23 -21.92 -19.20
CA ILE A 494 -15.76 -20.59 -18.88
C ILE A 494 -14.57 -19.65 -18.67
N PRO A 495 -14.56 -18.42 -19.21
CA PRO A 495 -13.50 -17.46 -18.92
C PRO A 495 -13.39 -17.15 -17.43
N ASP A 496 -12.16 -16.93 -16.97
CA ASP A 496 -11.90 -16.51 -15.60
C ASP A 496 -12.58 -15.15 -15.29
N GLY A 497 -13.13 -15.02 -14.09
CA GLY A 497 -13.89 -13.85 -13.64
C GLY A 497 -15.24 -13.63 -14.33
N ALA A 498 -15.72 -14.55 -15.18
CA ALA A 498 -17.00 -14.39 -15.87
C ALA A 498 -18.18 -14.30 -14.88
N TYR A 499 -19.09 -13.36 -15.11
CA TYR A 499 -20.30 -13.21 -14.31
C TYR A 499 -21.43 -14.09 -14.81
N ALA A 500 -22.12 -14.75 -13.88
CA ALA A 500 -23.43 -15.33 -14.12
C ALA A 500 -24.48 -14.21 -14.09
N VAL A 501 -25.34 -14.17 -15.11
CA VAL A 501 -26.42 -13.20 -15.21
C VAL A 501 -27.78 -13.87 -15.12
N THR A 502 -28.71 -13.19 -14.47
CA THR A 502 -30.12 -13.59 -14.48
C THR A 502 -30.77 -13.20 -15.82
N GLY A 503 -32.03 -13.61 -16.01
CA GLY A 503 -32.87 -13.12 -17.11
C GLY A 503 -33.38 -11.68 -16.91
N GLU A 504 -33.10 -11.05 -15.77
CA GLU A 504 -33.57 -9.70 -15.43
C GLU A 504 -32.62 -8.62 -15.97
N THR A 505 -33.20 -7.55 -16.52
CA THR A 505 -32.48 -6.33 -16.86
C THR A 505 -32.90 -5.22 -15.91
N LEU A 506 -31.95 -4.66 -15.19
CA LEU A 506 -32.15 -3.57 -14.25
C LEU A 506 -32.60 -2.29 -14.98
N PRO A 507 -33.20 -1.30 -14.28
CA PRO A 507 -33.60 -0.02 -14.88
C PRO A 507 -32.47 0.74 -15.59
N THR A 508 -31.21 0.44 -15.24
CA THR A 508 -30.00 0.99 -15.88
C THR A 508 -29.70 0.37 -17.24
N GLY A 509 -30.43 -0.68 -17.65
CA GLY A 509 -30.17 -1.47 -18.86
C GLY A 509 -29.12 -2.56 -18.67
N ILE A 510 -28.58 -2.75 -17.46
CA ILE A 510 -27.57 -3.76 -17.14
C ILE A 510 -28.29 -5.06 -16.71
N ARG A 511 -27.83 -6.22 -17.17
CA ARG A 511 -28.34 -7.52 -16.70
C ARG A 511 -27.93 -7.75 -15.25
N ALA A 512 -28.87 -8.18 -14.41
CA ALA A 512 -28.57 -8.46 -13.01
C ALA A 512 -27.63 -9.66 -12.89
N THR A 513 -26.64 -9.57 -12.00
CA THR A 513 -25.65 -10.62 -11.76
C THR A 513 -26.02 -11.44 -10.54
N GLU A 514 -25.85 -12.76 -10.63
CA GLU A 514 -26.17 -13.71 -9.55
C GLU A 514 -24.99 -14.59 -9.14
N GLY A 515 -23.81 -14.35 -9.71
CA GLY A 515 -22.59 -15.05 -9.33
C GLY A 515 -21.41 -14.70 -10.21
N ARG A 516 -20.27 -15.28 -9.88
CA ARG A 516 -19.03 -15.18 -10.68
C ARG A 516 -18.23 -16.46 -10.64
N VAL A 517 -17.51 -16.73 -11.72
CA VAL A 517 -16.41 -17.70 -11.76
C VAL A 517 -15.24 -17.15 -10.96
N THR A 518 -14.64 -17.98 -10.12
CA THR A 518 -13.42 -17.68 -9.36
C THR A 518 -12.22 -18.49 -9.82
N SER A 519 -12.46 -19.73 -10.28
CA SER A 519 -11.43 -20.62 -10.81
C SER A 519 -12.02 -21.45 -11.95
N THR A 520 -11.29 -21.68 -13.04
CA THR A 520 -11.84 -22.36 -14.22
C THR A 520 -10.76 -23.04 -15.04
N TYR A 521 -10.98 -24.30 -15.39
CA TYR A 521 -9.97 -25.14 -16.03
C TYR A 521 -10.59 -26.21 -16.92
N PHE A 522 -9.77 -26.77 -17.81
CA PHE A 522 -10.02 -28.10 -18.34
C PHE A 522 -9.36 -29.15 -17.43
N SER A 523 -10.15 -30.04 -16.83
CA SER A 523 -9.65 -31.15 -16.02
C SER A 523 -9.29 -32.34 -16.93
N PRO A 524 -7.99 -32.70 -17.05
CA PRO A 524 -7.61 -33.91 -17.78
C PRO A 524 -8.04 -35.19 -17.03
N THR A 525 -8.16 -35.13 -15.70
CA THR A 525 -8.60 -36.26 -14.87
C THR A 525 -10.07 -36.63 -15.15
N LEU A 526 -10.93 -35.61 -15.26
CA LEU A 526 -12.38 -35.79 -15.49
C LEU A 526 -12.74 -35.78 -16.98
N GLY A 527 -11.81 -35.38 -17.85
CA GLY A 527 -12.03 -35.25 -19.29
C GLY A 527 -13.09 -34.22 -19.64
N ARG A 528 -13.15 -33.12 -18.87
CA ARG A 528 -14.10 -32.03 -19.06
C ARG A 528 -13.65 -30.72 -18.40
N SER A 529 -14.25 -29.62 -18.81
CA SER A 529 -14.17 -28.33 -18.13
C SER A 529 -14.85 -28.40 -16.76
N ILE A 530 -14.20 -27.79 -15.78
CA ILE A 530 -14.69 -27.55 -14.43
C ILE A 530 -14.44 -26.08 -14.07
N ALA A 531 -15.31 -25.51 -13.25
CA ALA A 531 -15.09 -24.20 -12.67
C ALA A 531 -15.63 -24.15 -11.25
N MET A 532 -15.00 -23.37 -10.38
CA MET A 532 -15.59 -22.97 -9.11
C MET A 532 -16.07 -21.53 -9.22
N GLY A 533 -17.06 -21.19 -8.42
CA GLY A 533 -17.60 -19.83 -8.39
C GLY A 533 -18.37 -19.53 -7.13
N LEU A 534 -18.59 -18.24 -6.90
CA LEU A 534 -19.46 -17.74 -5.85
C LEU A 534 -20.80 -17.39 -6.48
N VAL A 535 -21.86 -18.08 -6.06
CA VAL A 535 -23.21 -17.90 -6.59
C VAL A 535 -24.15 -17.54 -5.45
N GLU A 536 -25.02 -16.56 -5.68
CA GLU A 536 -26.08 -16.16 -4.75
C GLU A 536 -26.91 -17.38 -4.35
N ARG A 537 -26.87 -17.75 -3.06
CA ARG A 537 -27.54 -18.96 -2.55
C ARG A 537 -27.13 -20.25 -3.26
N GLY A 538 -25.87 -20.32 -3.69
CA GLY A 538 -25.36 -21.39 -4.55
C GLY A 538 -25.67 -22.81 -4.05
N PRO A 539 -25.32 -23.17 -2.80
CA PRO A 539 -25.61 -24.50 -2.23
C PRO A 539 -27.09 -24.88 -2.25
N GLU A 540 -27.99 -23.91 -2.12
CA GLU A 540 -29.45 -24.11 -2.15
C GLU A 540 -30.01 -24.30 -3.57
N ARG A 541 -29.20 -24.03 -4.61
CA ARG A 541 -29.59 -24.00 -6.03
C ARG A 541 -28.94 -25.12 -6.85
N MET A 542 -28.53 -26.20 -6.17
CA MET A 542 -27.84 -27.31 -6.80
C MET A 542 -28.63 -27.89 -7.99
N GLY A 543 -27.96 -28.05 -9.12
CA GLY A 543 -28.55 -28.56 -10.36
C GLY A 543 -29.16 -27.50 -11.29
N GLU A 544 -29.34 -26.25 -10.85
CA GLU A 544 -29.77 -25.15 -11.72
C GLU A 544 -28.74 -24.81 -12.81
N LEU A 545 -29.20 -24.21 -13.91
CA LEU A 545 -28.34 -23.74 -15.01
C LEU A 545 -28.17 -22.23 -14.94
N LEU A 546 -26.93 -21.77 -15.02
CA LEU A 546 -26.55 -20.37 -15.06
C LEU A 546 -26.00 -19.97 -16.43
N ASP A 547 -26.21 -18.70 -16.79
CA ASP A 547 -25.75 -18.11 -18.04
C ASP A 547 -24.54 -17.22 -17.80
N PHE A 548 -23.38 -17.63 -18.31
CA PHE A 548 -22.13 -16.88 -18.24
C PHE A 548 -21.87 -16.16 -19.56
N VAL A 549 -21.94 -14.83 -19.53
CA VAL A 549 -21.74 -14.01 -20.73
C VAL A 549 -20.25 -13.70 -20.88
N THR A 550 -19.69 -14.10 -22.01
CA THR A 550 -18.30 -13.85 -22.36
C THR A 550 -18.14 -12.51 -23.07
N THR A 551 -16.90 -11.98 -23.11
CA THR A 551 -16.60 -10.66 -23.70
C THR A 551 -16.84 -10.58 -25.21
N ASP A 552 -16.93 -11.72 -25.90
CA ASP A 552 -17.26 -11.78 -27.33
C ASP A 552 -18.77 -11.91 -27.61
N GLY A 553 -19.59 -11.86 -26.56
CA GLY A 553 -21.05 -11.92 -26.65
C GLY A 553 -21.64 -13.33 -26.64
N ARG A 554 -20.81 -14.39 -26.60
CA ARG A 554 -21.30 -15.77 -26.41
C ARG A 554 -21.77 -15.99 -24.97
N THR A 555 -22.83 -16.79 -24.81
CA THR A 555 -23.30 -17.27 -23.50
C THR A 555 -22.92 -18.72 -23.32
N ILE A 556 -22.14 -19.02 -22.27
CA ILE A 556 -21.81 -20.38 -21.86
C ILE A 556 -22.77 -20.78 -20.73
N LYS A 557 -23.41 -21.95 -20.84
CA LYS A 557 -24.30 -22.49 -19.81
C LYS A 557 -23.55 -23.48 -18.92
N ALA A 558 -23.64 -23.31 -17.60
CA ALA A 558 -23.08 -24.25 -16.64
C ALA A 558 -24.09 -24.61 -15.55
N ARG A 559 -24.04 -25.86 -15.10
CA ARG A 559 -24.86 -26.40 -14.02
C ARG A 559 -24.15 -26.20 -12.69
N ILE A 560 -24.90 -25.75 -11.68
CA ILE A 560 -24.41 -25.70 -10.30
C ILE A 560 -24.25 -27.14 -9.79
N VAL A 561 -23.06 -27.49 -9.32
CA VAL A 561 -22.72 -28.78 -8.70
C VAL A 561 -21.93 -28.55 -7.39
N GLY A 562 -21.61 -29.62 -6.66
CA GLY A 562 -20.72 -29.53 -5.51
C GLY A 562 -19.32 -29.04 -5.93
N PRO A 563 -18.61 -28.26 -5.10
CA PRO A 563 -17.28 -27.73 -5.45
C PRO A 563 -16.21 -28.84 -5.55
N GLN A 564 -16.47 -30.02 -4.98
CA GLN A 564 -15.61 -31.20 -5.13
C GLN A 564 -16.07 -32.03 -6.34
N PHE A 565 -15.28 -32.05 -7.40
CA PHE A 565 -15.57 -32.79 -8.64
C PHE A 565 -14.98 -34.21 -8.63
N LEU A 566 -13.87 -34.39 -7.91
CA LEU A 566 -13.17 -35.65 -7.75
C LEU A 566 -13.32 -36.16 -6.31
N ASN A 567 -13.83 -37.38 -6.17
CA ASN A 567 -13.83 -38.09 -4.89
C ASN A 567 -12.44 -38.68 -4.65
N THR A 568 -11.80 -38.27 -3.56
CA THR A 568 -10.42 -38.66 -3.19
C THR A 568 -10.39 -39.54 -1.96
#